data_AF-K1RD16-F1
#
_entry.id   AF-K1RD16-F1
#
_cell.length_a   1.000
_cell.length_b   1.000
_cell.length_c   1.000
_cell.angle_alpha   90.00
_cell.angle_beta   90.00
_cell.angle_gamma   90.00
#
_symmetry.space_group_name_H-M   'P 1'
#
loop_
_entity.id
_entity.type
_entity.pdbx_description
1 polymer ?
#
loop_
_entity_poly.entity_id
_entity_poly.type
_entity_poly.pdbx_seq_one_letter_code
_entity_poly.pdbx_strand_id
1 'polypeptide(L)'
;MIERIKQNKSLVDIKLTARACQEHYQKQVDSFVIVSSDSDYWGLISSLPDARFLVMIEREKCGPDMKAALAESGIFYCYLDDFYSGNSEDIKKNALFKEMYRWIDNSVHLNVNDMFDAALRNTRIEMSPSERRQFYDKHIKHMTLTIDENGNVSIELKRG
;
A
#
# COMPACT_ATOMS: atom_id res chain seq x y z
N MET A 1 -7.65 -20.04 39.78
CA MET A 1 -6.89 -20.85 38.80
C MET A 1 -7.82 -21.97 38.35
N ILE A 2 -8.20 -22.04 37.07
CA ILE A 2 -9.12 -23.09 36.59
C ILE A 2 -8.31 -24.37 36.35
N GLU A 3 -8.68 -25.45 37.03
CA GLU A 3 -8.03 -26.75 36.96
C GLU A 3 -8.23 -27.39 35.58
N ARG A 4 -7.16 -27.94 35.00
CA ARG A 4 -7.14 -28.40 33.61
C ARG A 4 -7.53 -29.87 33.55
N ILE A 5 -8.74 -30.18 33.06
CA ILE A 5 -9.29 -31.55 33.01
C ILE A 5 -8.58 -32.45 31.97
N LYS A 6 -8.03 -31.88 30.88
CA LYS A 6 -7.30 -32.64 29.85
C LYS A 6 -6.10 -31.86 29.33
N GLN A 7 -4.88 -32.34 29.62
CA GLN A 7 -3.65 -31.58 29.32
C GLN A 7 -3.27 -31.55 27.83
N ASN A 8 -3.75 -32.51 27.02
CA ASN A 8 -3.35 -32.69 25.63
C ASN A 8 -4.14 -31.84 24.61
N LYS A 9 -5.14 -31.05 25.05
CA LYS A 9 -5.86 -30.13 24.17
C LYS A 9 -5.45 -28.69 24.46
N SER A 10 -5.14 -27.96 23.39
CA SER A 10 -4.95 -26.51 23.45
C SER A 10 -6.24 -25.87 23.97
N LEU A 11 -6.11 -24.92 24.89
CA LEU A 11 -7.21 -24.07 25.36
C LEU A 11 -7.13 -22.68 24.73
N VAL A 12 -6.22 -22.50 23.76
CA VAL A 12 -5.91 -21.19 23.19
C VAL A 12 -7.12 -20.61 22.49
N ASP A 13 -7.82 -21.39 21.67
CA ASP A 13 -8.94 -20.91 20.84
C ASP A 13 -10.14 -20.50 21.70
N ILE A 14 -10.46 -21.30 22.72
CA ILE A 14 -11.50 -20.97 23.72
C ILE A 14 -11.13 -19.69 24.49
N LYS A 15 -9.88 -19.56 24.92
CA LYS A 15 -9.43 -18.36 25.65
C LYS A 15 -9.46 -17.12 24.78
N LEU A 16 -9.03 -17.22 23.53
CA LEU A 16 -9.06 -16.11 22.57
C LEU A 16 -10.50 -15.68 22.29
N THR A 17 -11.40 -16.62 22.03
CA THR A 17 -12.82 -16.36 21.82
C THR A 17 -13.46 -15.69 23.05
N ALA A 18 -13.26 -16.27 24.24
CA ALA A 18 -13.80 -15.73 25.48
C ALA A 18 -13.26 -14.32 25.78
N ARG A 19 -11.96 -14.08 25.52
CA ARG A 19 -11.33 -12.77 25.70
C ARG A 19 -11.86 -11.76 24.70
N ALA A 20 -12.00 -12.11 23.42
CA ALA A 20 -12.55 -11.21 22.40
C ALA A 20 -13.97 -10.75 22.76
N CYS A 21 -14.85 -11.68 23.17
CA CYS A 21 -16.17 -11.34 23.68
C CYS A 21 -16.10 -10.44 24.93
N GLN A 22 -15.21 -10.74 25.88
CA GLN A 22 -15.03 -9.92 27.06
C GLN A 22 -14.62 -8.48 26.71
N GLU A 23 -13.64 -8.30 25.82
CA GLU A 23 -13.15 -7.00 25.40
C GLU A 23 -14.24 -6.23 24.61
N HIS A 24 -15.01 -6.92 23.76
CA HIS A 24 -16.13 -6.31 23.04
C HIS A 24 -17.20 -5.78 24.00
N TYR A 25 -17.72 -6.63 24.89
CA TYR A 25 -18.87 -6.26 25.74
C TYR A 25 -18.50 -5.43 26.97
N GLN A 26 -17.31 -5.62 27.56
CA GLN A 26 -16.92 -4.92 28.79
C GLN A 26 -16.11 -3.65 28.53
N LYS A 27 -15.40 -3.59 27.41
CA LYS A 27 -14.48 -2.48 27.09
C LYS A 27 -14.82 -1.76 25.79
N GLN A 28 -15.92 -2.13 25.15
CA GLN A 28 -16.41 -1.50 23.92
C GLN A 28 -15.37 -1.54 22.78
N VAL A 29 -14.57 -2.60 22.72
CA VAL A 29 -13.66 -2.82 21.59
C VAL A 29 -14.51 -3.24 20.39
N ASP A 30 -14.48 -2.43 19.33
CA ASP A 30 -15.29 -2.63 18.14
C ASP A 30 -14.51 -3.30 16.99
N SER A 31 -13.20 -3.47 17.13
CA SER A 31 -12.30 -3.88 16.03
C SER A 31 -11.28 -4.90 16.51
N PHE A 32 -11.12 -5.97 15.75
CA PHE A 32 -10.23 -7.08 16.09
C PHE A 32 -9.35 -7.46 14.91
N VAL A 33 -8.09 -7.79 15.20
CA VAL A 33 -7.18 -8.44 14.26
C VAL A 33 -7.02 -9.90 14.69
N ILE A 34 -7.49 -10.83 13.86
CA ILE A 34 -7.34 -12.26 14.08
C ILE A 34 -6.19 -12.74 13.20
N VAL A 35 -5.15 -13.28 13.83
CA VAL A 35 -3.99 -13.84 13.15
C VAL A 35 -4.03 -15.36 13.29
N SER A 36 -4.79 -16.01 12.42
CA SER A 36 -4.98 -17.46 12.44
C SER A 36 -5.57 -17.96 11.14
N SER A 37 -5.15 -19.15 10.72
CA SER A 37 -5.75 -19.88 9.58
C SER A 37 -6.81 -20.89 10.02
N ASP A 38 -7.09 -20.97 11.32
CA ASP A 38 -8.05 -21.91 11.89
C ASP A 38 -9.49 -21.46 11.61
N SER A 39 -10.28 -22.34 10.99
CA SER A 39 -11.68 -22.08 10.66
C SER A 39 -12.56 -21.92 11.90
N ASP A 40 -12.14 -22.40 13.07
CA ASP A 40 -12.93 -22.30 14.31
C ASP A 40 -13.18 -20.83 14.71
N TYR A 41 -12.32 -19.90 14.30
CA TYR A 41 -12.52 -18.47 14.54
C TYR A 41 -13.70 -17.87 13.75
N TRP A 42 -14.22 -18.57 12.74
CA TRP A 42 -15.47 -18.19 12.10
C TRP A 42 -16.63 -18.12 13.08
N GLY A 43 -16.66 -19.02 14.07
CA GLY A 43 -17.67 -19.00 15.13
C GLY A 43 -17.61 -17.72 15.96
N LEU A 44 -16.42 -17.19 16.24
CA LEU A 44 -16.24 -15.91 16.93
C LEU A 44 -16.73 -14.74 16.06
N ILE A 45 -16.27 -14.70 14.81
CA ILE A 45 -16.59 -13.63 13.84
C ILE A 45 -18.11 -13.52 13.64
N SER A 46 -18.77 -14.65 13.36
CA SER A 46 -20.22 -14.70 13.13
C SER A 46 -21.05 -14.41 14.38
N SER A 47 -20.48 -14.62 15.59
CA SER A 47 -21.16 -14.34 16.86
C SER A 47 -21.06 -12.87 17.31
N LEU A 48 -20.23 -12.06 16.66
CA LEU A 48 -20.05 -10.64 16.96
C LEU A 48 -20.30 -9.79 15.70
N PRO A 49 -21.55 -9.76 15.17
CA PRO A 49 -21.86 -9.10 13.90
C PRO A 49 -21.62 -7.58 13.92
N ASP A 50 -21.65 -6.96 15.10
CA ASP A 50 -21.41 -5.52 15.29
C ASP A 50 -19.91 -5.17 15.43
N ALA A 51 -19.03 -6.17 15.45
CA ALA A 51 -17.58 -5.97 15.49
C ALA A 51 -16.95 -6.04 14.09
N ARG A 52 -15.89 -5.26 13.89
CA ARG A 52 -15.10 -5.25 12.66
C ARG A 52 -13.91 -6.17 12.80
N PHE A 53 -13.74 -7.06 11.82
CA PHE A 53 -12.64 -8.03 11.82
C PHE A 53 -11.68 -7.77 10.66
N LEU A 54 -10.39 -7.85 10.96
CA LEU A 54 -9.31 -8.07 10.00
C LEU A 54 -8.76 -9.47 10.24
N VAL A 55 -8.77 -10.34 9.23
CA VAL A 55 -8.27 -11.71 9.36
C VAL A 55 -6.97 -11.87 8.57
N MET A 56 -5.90 -12.27 9.24
CA MET A 56 -4.61 -12.59 8.63
C MET A 56 -4.42 -14.10 8.60
N ILE A 57 -4.26 -14.67 7.41
CA ILE A 57 -4.26 -16.12 7.17
C ILE A 57 -2.97 -16.59 6.48
N GLU A 58 -2.56 -17.82 6.72
CA GLU A 58 -1.53 -18.50 5.92
C GLU A 58 -2.15 -19.03 4.62
N ARG A 59 -1.53 -18.72 3.48
CA ARG A 59 -2.05 -19.00 2.14
C ARG A 59 -2.25 -20.48 1.89
N GLU A 60 -1.32 -21.31 2.37
CA GLU A 60 -1.33 -22.77 2.17
C GLU A 60 -2.30 -23.51 3.10
N LYS A 61 -2.70 -22.89 4.22
CA LYS A 61 -3.59 -23.51 5.21
C LYS A 61 -5.04 -23.09 5.08
N CYS A 62 -5.34 -22.15 4.18
CA CYS A 62 -6.69 -21.63 3.98
C CYS A 62 -7.31 -22.18 2.69
N GLY A 63 -8.27 -23.08 2.85
CA GLY A 63 -9.09 -23.63 1.76
C GLY A 63 -10.01 -22.59 1.10
N PRO A 64 -10.54 -22.90 -0.09
CA PRO A 64 -11.41 -21.98 -0.86
C PRO A 64 -12.67 -21.58 -0.09
N ASP A 65 -13.24 -22.47 0.72
CA ASP A 65 -14.50 -22.24 1.45
C ASP A 65 -14.38 -21.13 2.50
N MET A 66 -13.26 -21.09 3.23
CA MET A 66 -13.03 -20.04 4.24
C MET A 66 -12.82 -18.66 3.57
N LYS A 67 -12.15 -18.63 2.41
CA LYS A 67 -11.97 -17.40 1.63
C LYS A 67 -13.30 -16.88 1.09
N ALA A 68 -14.15 -17.78 0.60
CA ALA A 68 -15.49 -17.44 0.13
C ALA A 68 -16.34 -16.88 1.29
N ALA A 69 -16.35 -17.53 2.44
CA ALA A 69 -17.09 -17.06 3.62
C ALA A 69 -16.67 -15.66 4.08
N LEU A 70 -15.36 -15.39 4.14
CA LEU A 70 -14.82 -14.07 4.48
C LEU A 70 -15.23 -13.01 3.47
N ALA A 71 -15.12 -13.31 2.17
CA ALA A 71 -15.49 -12.38 1.11
C ALA A 71 -17.00 -12.09 1.08
N GLU A 72 -17.84 -13.12 1.21
CA GLU A 72 -19.31 -13.01 1.23
C GLU A 72 -19.80 -12.19 2.44
N SER A 73 -19.09 -12.29 3.57
CA SER A 73 -19.43 -11.53 4.79
C SER A 73 -18.80 -10.13 4.82
N GLY A 74 -18.16 -9.70 3.73
CA GLY A 74 -17.52 -8.37 3.65
C GLY A 74 -16.32 -8.20 4.58
N ILE A 75 -15.73 -9.29 5.05
CA ILE A 75 -14.60 -9.28 5.98
C ILE A 75 -13.31 -9.22 5.19
N PHE A 76 -12.51 -8.18 5.45
CA PHE A 76 -11.22 -8.05 4.82
C PHE A 76 -10.24 -9.07 5.39
N TYR A 77 -9.52 -9.76 4.50
CA TYR A 77 -8.45 -10.67 4.87
C TYR A 77 -7.17 -10.43 4.06
N CYS A 78 -6.02 -10.74 4.65
CA CYS A 78 -4.72 -10.69 3.98
C CYS A 78 -3.85 -11.90 4.34
N TYR A 79 -2.82 -12.17 3.53
CA TYR A 79 -1.94 -13.32 3.75
C TYR A 79 -0.78 -12.96 4.67
N LEU A 80 -0.52 -13.80 5.67
CA LEU A 80 0.65 -13.71 6.55
C LEU A 80 1.95 -13.93 5.78
N ASP A 81 1.90 -14.73 4.72
CA ASP A 81 3.05 -15.02 3.85
C ASP A 81 3.64 -13.75 3.22
N ASP A 82 2.80 -12.74 3.00
CA ASP A 82 3.23 -11.46 2.46
C ASP A 82 4.07 -10.65 3.49
N PHE A 83 3.99 -11.00 4.79
CA PHE A 83 4.75 -10.39 5.90
C PHE A 83 5.94 -11.23 6.37
N TYR A 84 6.00 -12.52 6.04
CA TYR A 84 7.09 -13.42 6.45
C TYR A 84 8.30 -13.30 5.51
N SER A 85 9.21 -12.39 5.88
CA SER A 85 10.66 -12.20 5.56
C SER A 85 11.30 -12.56 4.21
N GLY A 86 10.70 -13.32 3.30
CA GLY A 86 11.24 -13.60 1.97
C GLY A 86 11.09 -12.44 0.97
N ASN A 87 10.11 -11.55 1.21
CA ASN A 87 9.75 -10.45 0.30
C ASN A 87 9.72 -9.06 0.98
N SER A 88 10.29 -8.94 2.18
CA SER A 88 10.24 -7.69 2.96
C SER A 88 10.99 -6.52 2.31
N GLU A 89 11.98 -6.81 1.48
CA GLU A 89 12.74 -5.78 0.75
C GLU A 89 11.90 -5.09 -0.30
N ASP A 90 11.02 -5.81 -1.00
CA ASP A 90 10.16 -5.21 -2.01
C ASP A 90 9.09 -4.33 -1.36
N ILE A 91 8.55 -4.74 -0.20
CA ILE A 91 7.62 -3.91 0.57
C ILE A 91 8.30 -2.63 1.05
N LYS A 92 9.52 -2.71 1.60
CA LYS A 92 10.29 -1.52 2.02
C LYS A 92 10.61 -0.60 0.85
N LYS A 93 11.10 -1.16 -0.26
CA LYS A 93 11.40 -0.41 -1.49
C LYS A 93 10.15 0.28 -2.02
N ASN A 94 9.02 -0.43 -2.11
CA ASN A 94 7.78 0.14 -2.59
C ASN A 94 7.25 1.25 -1.69
N ALA A 95 7.35 1.09 -0.36
CA ALA A 95 7.00 2.14 0.58
C ALA A 95 7.87 3.39 0.40
N LEU A 96 9.20 3.21 0.26
CA LEU A 96 10.14 4.29 0.00
C LEU A 96 9.85 4.98 -1.35
N PHE A 97 9.69 4.23 -2.43
CA PHE A 97 9.36 4.78 -3.75
C PHE A 97 8.06 5.58 -3.71
N LYS A 98 7.02 5.06 -3.06
CA LYS A 98 5.75 5.77 -2.94
C LYS A 98 5.87 7.11 -2.23
N GLU A 99 6.65 7.16 -1.15
CA GLU A 99 6.87 8.41 -0.43
C GLU A 99 7.74 9.39 -1.23
N MET A 100 8.77 8.91 -1.92
CA MET A 100 9.58 9.75 -2.81
C MET A 100 8.76 10.30 -3.98
N TYR A 101 7.91 9.49 -4.62
CA TYR A 101 7.01 9.97 -5.67
C TYR A 101 6.04 11.04 -5.14
N ARG A 102 5.45 10.82 -3.96
CA ARG A 102 4.58 11.81 -3.31
C ARG A 102 5.32 13.13 -3.06
N TRP A 103 6.58 13.08 -2.65
CA TRP A 103 7.39 14.28 -2.45
C TRP A 103 7.69 15.00 -3.77
N ILE A 104 8.06 14.26 -4.82
CA ILE A 104 8.34 14.80 -6.17
C ILE A 104 7.09 15.49 -6.74
N ASP A 105 5.94 14.83 -6.71
CA ASP A 105 4.68 15.37 -7.23
C ASP A 105 4.27 16.67 -6.53
N ASN A 106 4.56 16.80 -5.23
CA ASN A 106 4.29 18.01 -4.47
C ASN A 106 5.32 19.12 -4.69
N SER A 107 6.56 18.78 -5.09
CA SER A 107 7.68 19.71 -5.15
C SER A 107 7.97 20.23 -6.56
N VAL A 108 7.63 19.46 -7.59
CA VAL A 108 7.99 19.76 -8.98
C VAL A 108 6.74 19.77 -9.85
N HIS A 109 6.32 20.97 -10.27
CA HIS A 109 5.28 21.14 -11.29
C HIS A 109 5.85 21.95 -12.46
N LEU A 110 6.30 21.24 -13.51
CA LEU A 110 6.88 21.85 -14.71
C LEU A 110 6.12 21.40 -15.96
N ASN A 111 5.40 22.33 -16.59
CA ASN A 111 4.86 22.14 -17.93
C ASN A 111 5.84 22.68 -18.96
N VAL A 112 6.41 21.78 -19.75
CA VAL A 112 7.45 22.09 -20.74
C VAL A 112 6.91 22.90 -21.92
N ASN A 113 5.60 22.85 -22.19
CA ASN A 113 4.97 23.69 -23.21
C ASN A 113 4.82 25.12 -22.72
N ASP A 114 4.36 25.31 -21.48
CA ASP A 114 4.24 26.64 -20.87
C ASP A 114 5.61 27.31 -20.75
N MET A 115 6.64 26.52 -20.39
CA MET A 115 8.04 26.95 -20.41
C MET A 115 8.47 27.40 -21.80
N PHE A 116 8.17 26.61 -22.85
CA PHE A 116 8.57 26.96 -24.22
C PHE A 116 7.83 28.20 -24.74
N ASP A 117 6.53 28.32 -24.46
CA ASP A 117 5.74 29.51 -24.80
C ASP A 117 6.24 30.76 -24.09
N ALA A 118 6.59 30.65 -22.81
CA ALA A 118 7.22 31.74 -22.07
C ALA A 118 8.57 32.13 -22.69
N ALA A 119 9.39 31.16 -23.10
CA ALA A 119 10.68 31.41 -23.74
C ALA A 119 10.51 32.14 -25.09
N LEU A 120 9.62 31.68 -25.97
CA LEU A 120 9.35 32.33 -27.26
C LEU A 120 8.88 33.77 -27.08
N ARG A 121 7.94 33.99 -26.14
CA ARG A 121 7.42 35.31 -25.81
C ARG A 121 8.48 36.25 -25.24
N ASN A 122 9.28 35.78 -24.28
CA ASN A 122 10.32 36.60 -23.63
C ASN A 122 11.47 36.94 -24.59
N THR A 123 11.77 36.06 -25.55
CA THR A 123 12.78 36.27 -26.59
C THR A 123 12.23 36.97 -27.84
N ARG A 124 10.91 37.13 -27.95
CA ARG A 124 10.20 37.66 -29.13
C ARG A 124 10.47 36.87 -30.41
N ILE A 125 10.77 35.58 -30.28
CA ILE A 125 10.97 34.68 -31.41
C ILE A 125 9.59 34.15 -31.84
N GLU A 126 9.26 34.33 -33.10
CA GLU A 126 8.11 33.69 -33.73
C GLU A 126 8.56 32.41 -34.45
N MET A 127 7.76 31.35 -34.32
CA MET A 127 7.99 30.08 -35.00
C MET A 127 6.68 29.61 -35.62
N SER A 128 6.76 29.08 -36.82
CA SER A 128 5.68 28.31 -37.42
C SER A 128 5.38 27.05 -36.58
N PRO A 129 4.17 26.46 -36.70
CA PRO A 129 3.84 25.22 -36.00
C PRO A 129 4.83 24.08 -36.29
N SER A 130 5.36 24.02 -37.51
CA SER A 130 6.37 23.04 -37.93
C SER A 130 7.72 23.26 -37.23
N GLU A 131 8.20 24.50 -37.15
CA GLU A 131 9.47 24.81 -36.47
C GLU A 131 9.37 24.56 -34.98
N ARG A 132 8.22 24.93 -34.37
CA ARG A 132 7.95 24.67 -32.97
C ARG A 132 7.99 23.17 -32.66
N ARG A 133 7.37 22.35 -33.51
CA ARG A 133 7.37 20.89 -33.36
C ARG A 133 8.77 20.31 -33.51
N GLN A 134 9.52 20.77 -34.52
CA GLN A 134 10.89 20.30 -34.74
C GLN A 134 11.81 20.65 -33.56
N PHE A 135 11.71 21.86 -33.02
CA PHE A 135 12.48 22.28 -31.85
C PHE A 135 12.11 21.44 -30.61
N TYR A 136 10.81 21.23 -30.39
CA TYR A 136 10.33 20.41 -29.28
C TYR A 136 10.87 18.98 -29.36
N ASP A 137 10.72 18.32 -30.52
CA ASP A 137 11.15 16.95 -30.72
C ASP A 137 12.68 16.79 -30.62
N LYS A 138 13.45 17.80 -31.06
CA LYS A 138 14.92 17.73 -31.04
C LYS A 138 15.53 18.06 -29.68
N HIS A 139 14.97 19.01 -28.94
CA HIS A 139 15.60 19.60 -27.76
C HIS A 139 14.82 19.39 -26.46
N ILE A 140 13.52 19.64 -26.46
CA ILE A 140 12.68 19.62 -25.23
C ILE A 140 12.34 18.18 -24.85
N LYS A 141 11.96 17.34 -25.81
CA LYS A 141 11.59 15.94 -25.58
C LYS A 141 12.74 15.09 -25.01
N HIS A 142 13.98 15.54 -25.23
CA HIS A 142 15.19 14.86 -24.81
C HIS A 142 15.88 15.55 -23.62
N MET A 143 15.15 16.34 -22.83
CA MET A 143 15.68 16.88 -21.58
C MET A 143 16.11 15.77 -20.62
N THR A 144 17.20 16.04 -19.90
CA THR A 144 17.78 15.09 -18.94
C THR A 144 17.78 15.67 -17.54
N LEU A 145 17.53 14.83 -16.54
CA LEU A 145 17.70 15.15 -15.14
C LEU A 145 19.11 14.76 -14.72
N THR A 146 19.83 15.69 -14.09
CA THR A 146 21.13 15.47 -13.50
C THR A 146 21.05 15.72 -11.99
N ILE A 147 21.78 14.91 -11.22
CA ILE A 147 21.86 15.04 -9.76
C ILE A 147 23.33 15.23 -9.41
N ASP A 148 23.65 16.32 -8.73
CA ASP A 148 25.02 16.60 -8.30
C ASP A 148 25.41 15.80 -7.03
N GLU A 149 26.68 15.89 -6.63
CA GLU A 149 27.20 15.20 -5.43
C GLU A 149 26.50 15.63 -4.12
N ASN A 150 25.87 16.81 -4.11
CA ASN A 150 25.12 17.35 -2.97
C ASN A 150 23.63 16.97 -3.02
N GLY A 151 23.19 16.27 -4.06
CA GLY A 151 21.79 15.87 -4.24
C GLY A 151 20.90 16.94 -4.88
N ASN A 152 21.45 18.04 -5.42
CA ASN A 152 20.65 19.04 -6.14
C ASN A 152 20.27 18.52 -7.53
N VAL A 153 19.01 18.69 -7.88
CA VAL A 153 18.46 18.26 -9.18
C VAL A 153 18.50 19.42 -10.17
N SER A 154 19.05 19.17 -11.36
CA SER A 154 19.03 20.11 -12.50
C SER A 154 18.39 19.46 -13.73
N ILE A 155 17.68 20.27 -14.53
CA ILE A 155 17.09 19.84 -15.81
C ILE A 155 17.89 20.48 -16.94
N GLU A 156 18.42 19.67 -17.83
CA GLU A 156 19.28 20.10 -18.93
C GLU A 156 18.60 19.88 -20.29
N LEU A 157 18.69 20.89 -21.17
CA LEU A 157 18.27 20.78 -22.57
C LEU A 157 19.40 20.18 -23.39
N LYS A 158 19.06 19.22 -24.26
CA LYS A 158 20.02 18.69 -25.24
C LYS A 158 20.39 19.79 -26.23
N ARG A 159 21.55 20.41 -26.06
CA ARG A 159 22.14 21.31 -27.05
C ARG A 159 22.81 20.41 -28.09
N GLY A 160 22.31 20.47 -29.33
CA GLY A 160 22.79 19.64 -30.43
C GLY A 160 24.25 19.88 -30.74
#